data_AF-A0A165PV07-F1
#
_entry.id   AF-A0A165PV07-F1
#
_cell.length_a   1.000
_cell.length_b   1.000
_cell.length_c   1.000
_cell.angle_alpha   90.00
_cell.angle_beta   90.00
_cell.angle_gamma   90.00
#
_symmetry.space_group_name_H-M   'P 1'
#
loop_
_entity.id
_entity.type
_entity.pdbx_description
1 polymer ?
#
loop_
_entity_poly.entity_id
_entity_poly.type
_entity_poly.pdbx_seq_one_letter_code
_entity_poly.pdbx_strand_id
1 'polypeptide(L)' 'QPYECDVCGAHFVRKHDGERHRRSHTGERPFPCHGGCGKAFRRADARSRH' A
#
# COMPACT_ATOMS: atom_id res chain seq x y z
N GLN A 1 19.55 1.99 -4.05
CA GLN A 1 18.26 1.26 -3.99
C GLN A 1 17.56 1.48 -5.33
N PRO A 2 17.22 0.43 -6.10
CA PRO A 2 16.84 0.60 -7.51
C PRO A 2 15.41 1.09 -7.74
N TYR A 3 14.57 1.13 -6.70
CA TYR A 3 13.17 1.55 -6.82
C TYR A 3 12.97 2.88 -6.12
N GLU A 4 12.89 3.95 -6.90
CA GLU A 4 12.61 5.30 -6.41
C GLU A 4 11.12 5.63 -6.56
N CYS A 5 10.56 6.35 -5.61
CA CYS A 5 9.23 6.93 -5.71
C CYS A 5 9.27 8.26 -6.46
N ASP A 6 8.52 8.34 -7.54
CA ASP A 6 8.34 9.50 -8.41
C ASP A 6 7.64 10.71 -7.73
N VAL A 7 6.96 10.49 -6.61
CA VAL A 7 6.23 11.55 -5.89
C VAL A 7 7.08 12.27 -4.86
N CYS A 8 7.96 11.53 -4.15
CA CYS A 8 8.71 12.09 -3.02
C CYS A 8 10.20 11.73 -3.00
N GLY A 9 10.72 11.03 -4.01
CA GLY A 9 12.13 10.62 -4.10
C GLY A 9 12.53 9.55 -3.08
N ALA A 10 11.58 8.88 -2.43
CA ALA A 10 11.88 7.82 -1.47
C ALA A 10 12.44 6.58 -2.18
N HIS A 11 13.48 5.97 -1.60
CA HIS A 11 14.17 4.83 -2.20
C HIS A 11 13.83 3.50 -1.50
N PHE A 12 13.69 2.43 -2.28
CA PHE A 12 13.30 1.10 -1.82
C PHE A 12 14.21 0.00 -2.39
N VAL A 13 14.49 -1.03 -1.59
CA VAL A 13 15.32 -2.17 -2.02
C VAL A 13 14.51 -3.09 -2.92
N ARG A 14 13.22 -3.24 -2.62
CA ARG A 14 12.32 -4.17 -3.30
C ARG A 14 11.23 -3.40 -4.03
N LYS A 15 10.87 -3.89 -5.22
CA LYS A 15 9.80 -3.31 -6.06
C LYS A 15 8.48 -3.20 -5.31
N HIS A 16 8.07 -4.27 -4.63
CA HIS A 16 6.80 -4.32 -3.91
C HIS A 16 6.74 -3.32 -2.75
N ASP A 17 7.88 -2.99 -2.13
CA ASP A 17 7.94 -1.97 -1.08
C ASP A 17 7.67 -0.57 -1.67
N GLY A 18 8.26 -0.27 -2.83
CA GLY A 18 8.03 0.98 -3.57
C GLY A 18 6.60 1.09 -4.12
N GLU A 19 6.06 0.03 -4.72
CA GLU A 19 4.67 -0.01 -5.19
C GLU A 19 3.67 0.16 -4.04
N ARG A 20 3.94 -0.47 -2.89
CA ARG A 20 3.14 -0.31 -1.68
C ARG A 20 3.24 1.11 -1.12
N HIS A 21 4.43 1.70 -1.12
CA HIS A 21 4.61 3.08 -0.74
C HIS A 21 3.84 4.03 -1.66
N ARG A 22 3.84 3.82 -2.97
CA ARG A 22 3.09 4.67 -3.90
C ARG A 22 1.59 4.73 -3.59
N ARG A 23 1.00 3.62 -3.10
CA ARG A 23 -0.40 3.60 -2.62
C ARG A 23 -0.67 4.51 -1.41
N SER A 24 0.36 4.94 -0.67
CA SER A 24 0.18 5.94 0.39
C SER A 24 -0.08 7.34 -0.14
N HIS A 25 0.40 7.66 -1.35
CA HIS A 25 0.17 8.94 -2.01
C HIS A 25 -1.20 8.98 -2.70
N THR A 26 -1.59 7.90 -3.38
CA THR A 26 -2.86 7.82 -4.11
C THR A 26 -4.06 7.55 -3.22
N GLY A 27 -3.85 7.06 -1.99
CA GLY A 27 -4.92 6.65 -1.08
C GLY A 27 -5.66 5.38 -1.52
N GLU A 28 -5.13 4.66 -2.52
CA GLU A 28 -5.71 3.43 -3.05
C GLU A 28 -5.76 2.34 -1.96
N ARG A 29 -6.94 1.73 -1.80
CA ARG A 29 -7.20 0.70 -0.80
C ARG A 29 -7.74 -0.57 -1.47
N PRO A 30 -6.88 -1.37 -2.12
CA PRO A 30 -7.30 -2.50 -2.93
C PRO A 30 -7.74 -3.72 -2.10
N PHE A 31 -7.62 -3.68 -0.77
CA PHE A 31 -7.98 -4.80 0.11
C PHE A 31 -9.26 -4.49 0.88
N PRO A 32 -10.46 -4.71 0.29
CA PRO A 32 -11.71 -4.55 1.01
C PRO A 32 -11.84 -5.60 2.12
N CYS A 33 -12.46 -5.22 3.23
CA CYS A 33 -12.86 -6.14 4.29
C CYS A 33 -14.10 -6.90 3.84
N HIS A 34 -14.06 -8.22 3.98
CA HIS A 34 -15.19 -9.08 3.62
C HIS A 34 -16.21 -9.24 4.76
N GLY A 35 -15.92 -8.75 5.97
CA GLY A 35 -16.79 -8.83 7.14
C GLY A 35 -17.94 -7.82 7.19
N GLY A 36 -18.33 -7.22 6.06
CA GLY A 36 -19.49 -6.31 5.99
C GLY A 36 -19.30 -4.89 6.57
N CYS A 37 -18.12 -4.55 7.10
CA CYS A 37 -17.86 -3.23 7.70
C CYS A 37 -17.59 -2.10 6.69
N GLY A 38 -17.54 -2.41 5.38
CA GLY A 38 -17.30 -1.43 4.31
C GLY A 38 -15.88 -0.82 4.29
N LYS A 39 -14.99 -1.26 5.18
CA LYS A 39 -13.61 -0.74 5.24
C LYS A 39 -12.74 -1.38 4.17
N ALA A 40 -11.78 -0.61 3.66
CA ALA A 40 -10.75 -1.09 2.76
C ALA A 40 -9.36 -0.67 3.25
N PHE A 41 -8.35 -1.47 2.94
CA PHE A 41 -6.99 -1.31 3.46
C PHE A 41 -5.98 -1.18 2.32
N ARG A 42 -4.87 -0.51 2.61
CA ARG A 42 -3.72 -0.36 1.70
C ARG A 42 -2.87 -1.63 1.59
N ARG A 43 -3.02 -2.55 2.56
CA ARG A 43 -2.25 -3.79 2.66
C ARG A 43 -3.13 -4.95 3.13
N ALA A 44 -2.80 -6.16 2.68
CA ALA A 44 -3.50 -7.38 3.08
C ALA A 44 -3.32 -7.69 4.57
N ASP A 45 -2.10 -7.52 5.11
CA ASP A 45 -1.81 -7.74 6.53
C ASP A 45 -2.64 -6.81 7.42
N ALA A 46 -2.82 -5.55 7.00
CA ALA A 46 -3.64 -4.59 7.71
C ALA A 46 -5.12 -4.98 7.70
N ARG A 47 -5.64 -5.55 6.60
CA ARG A 47 -6.99 -6.12 6.56
C ARG A 47 -7.12 -7.37 7.44
N SER A 48 -6.13 -8.25 7.46
CA SER A 48 -6.19 -9.48 8.25
C SER A 48 -6.11 -9.25 9.76
N ARG A 49 -5.50 -8.15 10.19
CA ARG A 49 -5.41 -7.72 11.60
C ARG A 49 -6.56 -6.80 12.02
N HIS A 50 -7.35 -6.34 11.06
CA HIS A 50 -8.51 -5.49 11.29
C HIS A 50 -9.69 -6.32 11.80
#